data_AF-A0A851XR27-F1
#
_entry.id   AF-A0A851XR27-F1
#
_cell.length_a   1.000
_cell.length_b   1.000
_cell.length_c   1.000
_cell.angle_alpha   90.00
_cell.angle_beta   90.00
_cell.angle_gamma   90.00
#
_symmetry.space_group_name_H-M   'P 1'
#
loop_
_entity.id
_entity.type
_entity.pdbx_description
1 polymer ?
#
loop_
_entity_poly.entity_id
_entity_poly.type
_entity_poly.pdbx_seq_one_letter_code
_entity_poly.pdbx_strand_id
1 'polypeptide(L)' 'MRIHYVLFAVVLLLFQASSGSADPLFPDTTECRNQGNFCRAGPCPPTFTASGSCHGGLLKCCSR' A
#
# COMPACT_ATOMS: atom_id res chain seq x y z
N MET A 1 -39.68 6.37 15.86
CA MET A 1 -39.30 6.09 14.47
C MET A 1 -38.30 7.14 13.97
N ARG A 2 -37.01 7.04 14.30
CA ARG A 2 -35.95 7.91 13.75
C ARG A 2 -34.54 7.44 14.12
N ILE A 3 -34.41 6.79 15.28
CA ILE A 3 -33.13 6.31 15.83
C ILE A 3 -32.44 5.26 14.94
N HIS A 4 -33.18 4.40 14.24
CA HIS A 4 -32.56 3.42 13.34
C HIS A 4 -31.82 4.06 12.17
N TYR A 5 -32.32 5.20 11.66
CA TYR A 5 -31.63 5.96 10.61
C TYR A 5 -30.36 6.63 11.12
N VAL A 6 -30.37 7.10 12.37
CA VAL A 6 -29.20 7.68 13.02
C VAL A 6 -28.12 6.61 13.23
N LEU A 7 -28.52 5.43 13.73
CA LEU A 7 -27.59 4.31 13.91
C LEU A 7 -26.95 3.90 12.58
N PHE A 8 -27.76 3.80 11.53
CA PHE A 8 -27.28 3.45 10.20
C PHE A 8 -26.30 4.48 9.64
N ALA A 9 -26.57 5.78 9.81
CA ALA A 9 -25.67 6.84 9.39
C ALA A 9 -24.32 6.80 10.14
N VAL A 10 -24.33 6.53 11.45
CA VAL A 10 -23.11 6.40 12.25
C VAL A 10 -22.28 5.20 11.78
N VAL A 11 -22.90 4.05 11.52
CA VAL A 11 -22.21 2.88 10.99
C VAL A 11 -21.54 3.19 9.65
N LEU A 12 -22.28 3.81 8.71
CA LEU A 12 -21.70 4.18 7.41
C LEU A 12 -20.51 5.14 7.54
N LEU A 13 -20.57 6.12 8.45
CA LEU A 13 -19.47 7.05 8.70
C LEU A 13 -18.23 6.35 9.28
N LEU A 14 -18.42 5.38 10.19
CA LEU A 14 -17.32 4.58 10.74
C LEU A 14 -16.64 3.72 9.67
N PHE A 15 -17.41 3.17 8.72
CA PHE A 15 -16.88 2.41 7.57
C PHE A 15 -16.16 3.29 6.53
N GLN A 16 -16.47 4.60 6.46
CA GLN A 16 -15.72 5.56 5.64
C GLN A 16 -14.43 6.02 6.34
N ALA A 17 -14.43 6.00 7.68
CA ALA A 17 -13.27 6.35 8.50
C ALA A 17 -12.23 5.22 8.61
N SER A 18 -12.58 3.98 8.23
CA SER A 18 -11.55 3.02 7.83
C SER A 18 -10.97 3.50 6.51
N SER A 19 -10.06 4.46 6.60
CA SER A 19 -9.19 4.86 5.51
C SER A 19 -8.63 3.56 4.95
N GLY A 20 -9.09 3.17 3.76
CA GLY A 20 -8.42 2.14 2.98
C GLY A 20 -6.97 2.57 2.97
N SER A 21 -6.13 1.78 3.63
CA SER A 21 -4.74 2.11 3.96
C SER A 21 -4.11 2.71 2.71
N ALA A 22 -4.05 4.04 2.68
CA ALA A 22 -3.35 4.77 1.65
C ALA A 22 -1.90 4.54 2.02
N ASP A 23 -1.41 3.38 1.57
CA ASP A 23 0.01 3.03 1.63
C ASP A 23 0.72 4.29 1.13
N PRO A 24 1.58 4.92 1.95
CA PRO A 24 2.17 6.18 1.57
C PRO A 24 2.79 5.98 0.20
N LEU A 25 2.35 6.76 -0.78
CA LEU A 25 2.75 6.57 -2.17
C LEU A 25 4.19 7.07 -2.29
N PHE A 26 5.13 6.29 -1.78
CA PHE A 26 6.54 6.61 -1.87
C PHE A 26 6.91 6.61 -3.36
N PRO A 27 7.60 7.66 -3.84
CA PRO A 27 7.96 7.74 -5.26
C PRO A 27 8.77 6.51 -5.69
N ASP A 28 9.66 6.03 -4.83
CA ASP A 28 10.46 4.80 -5.03
C ASP A 28 9.60 3.53 -5.22
N THR A 29 8.53 3.39 -4.41
CA THR A 29 7.60 2.25 -4.51
C THR A 29 6.80 2.31 -5.80
N THR A 30 6.41 3.52 -6.21
CA THR A 30 5.59 3.74 -7.39
C THR A 30 6.39 3.51 -8.66
N GLU A 31 7.61 4.05 -8.73
CA GLU A 31 8.58 3.80 -9.80
C GLU A 31 8.89 2.31 -9.93
N CYS A 32 9.18 1.63 -8.83
CA CYS A 32 9.40 0.19 -8.82
C CYS A 32 8.19 -0.57 -9.41
N ARG A 33 6.99 -0.28 -8.93
CA ARG A 33 5.77 -0.95 -9.38
C ARG A 33 5.43 -0.65 -10.84
N ASN A 34 5.69 0.58 -11.31
CA ASN A 34 5.40 1.01 -12.68
C ASN A 34 6.29 0.29 -13.71
N GLN A 35 7.50 -0.11 -13.31
CA GLN A 35 8.39 -0.94 -14.12
C GLN A 35 8.00 -2.43 -14.14
N GLY A 36 6.92 -2.82 -13.45
CA GLY A 36 6.50 -4.23 -13.31
C GLY A 36 7.30 -4.98 -12.24
N ASN A 37 8.06 -4.27 -11.41
CA ASN A 37 8.89 -4.82 -10.35
C ASN A 37 8.11 -4.87 -9.02
N PHE A 38 8.66 -5.56 -8.02
CA PHE A 38 8.01 -5.70 -6.71
C PHE A 38 8.92 -5.31 -5.56
N CYS A 39 8.31 -4.77 -4.51
CA CYS A 39 8.98 -4.40 -3.27
C CYS A 39 9.01 -5.59 -2.31
N ARG A 40 10.18 -5.94 -1.79
CA ARG A 40 10.35 -7.02 -0.81
C ARG A 40 11.15 -6.56 0.40
N ALA A 41 10.68 -6.94 1.59
CA ALA A 41 11.46 -6.84 2.82
C ALA A 41 12.43 -8.02 2.87
N GLY A 42 13.66 -7.82 2.40
CA GLY A 42 14.71 -8.85 2.36
C GLY A 42 15.39 -9.01 0.99
N PRO A 43 16.23 -10.03 0.82
CA PRO A 43 16.93 -10.27 -0.44
C PRO A 43 15.96 -10.65 -1.56
N CYS A 44 16.25 -10.16 -2.77
CA CYS A 44 15.50 -10.51 -3.96
C CYS A 44 15.68 -12.00 -4.29
N PRO A 45 14.67 -12.67 -4.88
CA PRO A 45 14.81 -14.04 -5.35
C PRO A 45 15.97 -14.14 -6.35
N PRO A 46 16.61 -15.32 -6.53
CA PRO A 46 17.80 -15.47 -7.37
C PRO A 46 17.56 -15.14 -8.86
N THR A 47 16.30 -15.07 -9.30
CA THR A 47 15.93 -14.68 -10.67
C THR A 47 15.64 -13.19 -10.82
N PHE A 48 15.78 -12.40 -9.75
CA PHE A 48 15.50 -10.96 -9.73
C PHE A 48 16.67 -10.21 -9.08
N THR A 49 17.07 -9.11 -9.70
CA THR A 49 18.16 -8.25 -9.25
C THR A 49 17.60 -7.09 -8.42
N ALA A 50 18.30 -6.69 -7.37
CA ALA A 50 17.94 -5.49 -6.61
C ALA A 50 18.25 -4.25 -7.45
N SER A 51 17.21 -3.56 -7.92
CA SER A 51 17.32 -2.37 -8.79
C SER A 51 17.29 -1.06 -7.99
N GLY A 52 16.65 -1.08 -6.81
CA GLY A 52 16.49 0.11 -5.99
C GLY A 52 15.90 -0.18 -4.62
N SER A 53 15.35 0.85 -3.99
CA SER A 53 14.67 0.73 -2.70
C SER A 53 13.15 0.83 -2.90
N CYS A 54 12.41 0.65 -1.82
CA CYS A 54 10.97 0.84 -1.76
C CYS A 54 10.62 1.38 -0.38
N HIS A 55 9.48 2.05 -0.28
CA HIS A 55 8.94 2.55 0.98
C HIS A 55 9.95 3.43 1.75
N GLY A 56 10.64 4.33 1.02
CA GLY A 56 11.63 5.26 1.58
C GLY A 56 12.95 4.62 2.03
N GLY A 57 13.30 3.43 1.52
CA GLY A 57 14.53 2.72 1.91
C GLY A 57 14.30 1.48 2.79
N LEU A 58 13.06 1.24 3.21
CA LEU A 58 12.71 0.16 4.13
C LEU A 58 12.62 -1.21 3.43
N LEU A 59 12.21 -1.22 2.16
CA LEU A 59 12.14 -2.41 1.31
C LEU A 59 13.11 -2.29 0.13
N LYS A 60 13.40 -3.40 -0.55
CA LYS A 60 14.17 -3.41 -1.80
C LYS A 60 13.26 -3.64 -3.00
N CYS A 61 13.51 -2.89 -4.07
CA CYS A 61 12.85 -3.10 -5.36
C CYS A 61 13.57 -4.22 -6.11
N CYS A 62 12.86 -5.31 -6.37
CA CYS A 62 13.36 -6.47 -7.10
C CYS A 62 12.88 -6.40 -8.55
N SER A 63 13.82 -6.17 -9.47
CA SER A 63 13.61 -6.19 -10.92
C SER A 63 13.98 -7.54 -11.48
N ARG A 64 13.28 -8.01 -12.51
CA ARG A 64 13.74 -9.20 -13.25
C ARG A 64 15.04 -8.89 -13.99
#